data_AF-A0A975N9L0-F1
#
_entry.id   AF-A0A975N9L0-F1
#
_cell.length_a   1.000
_cell.length_b   1.000
_cell.length_c   1.000
_cell.angle_alpha   90.00
_cell.angle_beta   90.00
_cell.angle_gamma   90.00
#
_symmetry.space_group_name_H-M   'P 1'
#
loop_
_entity.id
_entity.type
_entity.pdbx_description
1 polymer ?
#
loop_
_entity_poly.entity_id
_entity_poly.type
_entity_poly.pdbx_seq_one_letter_code
_entity_poly.pdbx_strand_id
1 'polypeptide(L)'
;MKITALSIVAPGQKPWKTGDKLLAFFDVEYSGIRIRECLLVRASRGFLLAQAPRGVRPEEGRRLVDIVDPEIRKAMAASAHSVFVAMGGVEDVAA
;
A
#
# COMPACT_ATOMS: atom_id res chain seq x y z
N MET A 1 9.01 4.32 11.42
CA MET A 1 7.94 4.81 10.51
C MET A 1 6.60 4.53 11.16
N LYS A 2 5.64 5.43 11.02
CA LYS A 2 4.38 5.37 11.77
C LYS A 2 3.19 5.37 10.83
N ILE A 3 2.35 4.35 10.92
CA ILE A 3 1.05 4.32 10.23
C ILE A 3 0.05 5.10 11.09
N THR A 4 -0.60 6.10 10.51
CA THR A 4 -1.49 7.01 11.26
C THR A 4 -2.96 6.79 10.98
N ALA A 5 -3.30 6.19 9.85
CA ALA A 5 -4.64 5.77 9.50
C ALA A 5 -4.54 4.55 8.58
N LEU A 6 -5.53 3.65 8.63
CA LEU A 6 -5.62 2.50 7.74
C LEU A 6 -7.09 2.14 7.52
N SER A 7 -7.46 1.90 6.27
CA SER A 7 -8.76 1.40 5.86
C SER A 7 -8.59 0.09 5.10
N ILE A 8 -9.09 -1.01 5.68
CA ILE A 8 -9.02 -2.34 5.09
C ILE A 8 -9.96 -2.40 3.88
N VAL A 9 -9.44 -2.91 2.77
CA VAL A 9 -10.28 -3.27 1.62
C VAL A 9 -10.87 -4.66 1.89
N ALA A 10 -12.18 -4.78 1.72
CA ALA A 10 -12.92 -6.00 2.03
C ALA A 10 -12.32 -7.24 1.30
N PRO A 11 -12.26 -8.40 1.99
CA PRO A 11 -11.90 -9.67 1.37
C PRO A 11 -12.77 -9.96 0.14
N GLY A 12 -12.21 -10.67 -0.86
CA GLY A 12 -12.91 -10.98 -2.11
C GLY A 12 -12.93 -9.87 -3.18
N GLN A 13 -12.26 -8.72 -2.98
CA GLN A 13 -12.06 -7.78 -4.08
C GLN A 13 -11.32 -8.42 -5.26
N LYS A 14 -11.85 -8.19 -6.47
CA LYS A 14 -11.27 -8.69 -7.71
C LYS A 14 -9.85 -8.13 -7.86
N PRO A 15 -8.84 -8.98 -8.12
CA PRO A 15 -7.50 -8.51 -8.44
C PRO A 15 -7.51 -7.55 -9.63
N TRP A 16 -6.52 -6.67 -9.67
CA TRP A 16 -6.27 -5.86 -10.85
C TRP A 16 -5.94 -6.75 -12.06
N LYS A 17 -5.97 -6.17 -13.27
CA LYS A 17 -5.62 -6.90 -14.50
C LYS A 17 -4.22 -7.52 -14.45
N THR A 18 -3.32 -6.98 -13.64
CA THR A 18 -1.95 -7.49 -13.40
C THR A 18 -1.90 -8.70 -12.45
N GLY A 19 -3.03 -9.06 -11.83
CA GLY A 19 -3.12 -10.05 -10.75
C GLY A 19 -2.77 -9.51 -9.36
N ASP A 20 -2.37 -8.24 -9.26
CA ASP A 20 -2.10 -7.61 -7.96
C ASP A 20 -3.41 -7.36 -7.20
N LYS A 21 -3.37 -7.47 -5.87
CA LYS A 21 -4.53 -7.26 -4.99
C LYS A 21 -4.29 -6.09 -4.05
N LEU A 22 -5.22 -5.14 -4.04
CA LEU A 22 -5.23 -4.07 -3.05
C LEU A 22 -5.74 -4.62 -1.71
N LEU A 23 -4.97 -4.43 -0.64
CA LEU A 23 -5.29 -4.90 0.71
C LEU A 23 -5.88 -3.78 1.57
N ALA A 24 -5.29 -2.59 1.50
CA ALA A 24 -5.70 -1.46 2.32
C ALA A 24 -5.25 -0.13 1.72
N PHE A 25 -5.95 0.94 2.11
CA PHE A 25 -5.47 2.31 2.03
C PHE A 25 -4.84 2.68 3.38
N PHE A 26 -3.76 3.47 3.39
CA PHE A 26 -3.14 3.90 4.64
C PHE A 26 -2.47 5.27 4.54
N ASP A 27 -2.34 5.93 5.68
CA ASP A 27 -1.53 7.13 5.86
C ASP A 27 -0.26 6.79 6.63
N VAL A 28 0.85 7.45 6.27
CA VAL A 28 2.15 7.22 6.91
C VAL A 28 2.86 8.51 7.24
N GLU A 29 3.52 8.53 8.41
CA GLU A 29 4.46 9.55 8.84
C GLU A 29 5.88 9.03 8.87
N TYR A 30 6.78 9.78 8.23
CA TYR A 30 8.21 9.52 8.21
C TYR A 30 9.00 10.83 8.11
N SER A 31 9.99 11.03 8.98
CA SER A 31 10.90 12.18 8.96
C SER A 31 10.20 13.55 8.86
N GLY A 32 9.13 13.74 9.63
CA GLY A 32 8.35 14.99 9.65
C GLY A 32 7.41 15.19 8.46
N ILE A 33 7.33 14.22 7.54
CA ILE A 33 6.45 14.25 6.37
C ILE A 33 5.30 13.27 6.59
N ARG A 34 4.08 13.67 6.22
CA ARG A 34 2.93 12.77 6.12
C ARG A 34 2.55 12.55 4.66
N ILE A 35 2.40 11.29 4.27
CA ILE A 35 1.88 10.90 2.95
C ILE A 35 0.52 10.23 3.18
N ARG A 36 -0.52 10.77 2.54
CA ARG A 36 -1.89 10.28 2.66
C ARG A 36 -2.27 9.36 1.50
N GLU A 37 -3.28 8.52 1.71
CA GLU A 37 -3.88 7.70 0.66
C GLU A 37 -2.87 6.77 -0.05
N CYS A 38 -1.92 6.21 0.71
CA CYS A 38 -1.02 5.19 0.22
C CYS A 38 -1.75 3.86 0.05
N LEU A 39 -1.26 3.01 -0.85
CA LEU A 39 -1.83 1.70 -1.13
C LEU A 39 -0.94 0.60 -0.57
N LEU A 40 -1.51 -0.31 0.21
CA LEU A 40 -0.89 -1.59 0.55
C LEU A 40 -1.38 -2.64 -0.44
N VAL A 41 -0.46 -3.22 -1.22
CA VAL A 41 -0.77 -4.13 -2.32
C VAL A 41 -0.02 -5.45 -2.12
N ARG A 42 -0.71 -6.57 -2.33
CA ARG A 42 -0.09 -7.87 -2.54
C ARG A 42 0.13 -8.04 -4.04
N ALA A 43 1.38 -8.11 -4.47
CA ALA A 43 1.72 -8.35 -5.86
C ALA A 43 1.32 -9.77 -6.26
N SER A 44 1.02 -9.98 -7.55
CA SER A 44 0.70 -11.31 -8.11
C SER A 44 1.78 -12.35 -7.86
N ARG A 45 3.05 -11.92 -7.76
CA ARG A 45 4.21 -12.77 -7.41
C ARG A 45 4.38 -13.00 -5.91
N GLY A 46 3.43 -12.57 -5.09
CA GLY A 46 3.38 -12.86 -3.66
C GLY A 46 4.09 -11.86 -2.74
N PHE A 47 4.82 -10.86 -3.24
CA PHE A 47 5.46 -9.85 -2.38
C PHE A 47 4.53 -8.70 -2.00
N LEU A 48 4.80 -8.05 -0.86
CA LEU A 48 4.08 -6.86 -0.41
C LEU A 48 4.67 -5.59 -1.01
N LEU A 49 3.79 -4.66 -1.37
CA LEU A 49 4.12 -3.37 -1.94
C LEU A 49 3.40 -2.24 -1.20
N ALA A 50 4.14 -1.18 -0.91
CA ALA A 50 3.58 0.11 -0.57
C ALA A 50 3.68 1.05 -1.78
N GLN A 51 2.56 1.64 -2.18
CA GLN A 51 2.52 2.64 -3.24
C GLN A 51 2.11 4.00 -2.71
N ALA A 52 2.89 5.03 -3.01
CA ALA A 52 2.51 6.42 -2.80
C ALA A 52 1.31 6.79 -3.71
N PRO A 53 0.50 7.79 -3.32
CA PRO A 53 -0.65 8.22 -4.10
C PRO A 53 -0.25 8.62 -5.53
N ARG A 54 -1.13 8.27 -6.48
CA ARG A 54 -0.99 8.69 -7.87
C ARG A 54 -1.73 10.01 -8.06
N GLY A 55 -1.10 10.94 -8.78
CA GLY A 55 -1.80 12.15 -9.22
C GLY A 55 -2.63 11.85 -10.45
N VAL A 56 -3.74 12.56 -10.61
CA VAL A 56 -4.43 12.66 -11.89
C VAL A 56 -3.80 13.82 -12.66
N ARG A 57 -3.25 13.55 -13.84
CA ARG A 57 -2.78 14.54 -14.79
C ARG A 57 -3.42 14.26 -16.16
N PRO A 58 -3.54 15.27 -17.05
CA PRO A 58 -4.02 15.06 -18.42
C PRO A 58 -3.22 13.98 -19.16
N GLU A 59 -1.93 13.89 -18.86
CA GLU A 59 -1.07 12.77 -19.20
C GLU A 59 -1.11 11.78 -18.03
N GLU A 60 -1.92 10.73 -18.13
CA GLU A 60 -2.15 9.78 -17.05
C GLU A 60 -0.84 9.22 -16.43
N GLY A 61 -0.88 8.94 -15.11
CA GLY A 61 -0.10 7.83 -14.55
C GLY A 61 1.18 8.16 -13.79
N ARG A 62 1.60 9.43 -13.65
CA ARG A 62 2.80 9.75 -12.85
C ARG A 62 2.50 9.80 -11.35
N ARG A 63 3.36 9.16 -10.54
CA ARG A 63 3.36 9.37 -9.08
C ARG A 63 3.86 10.78 -8.77
N LEU A 64 3.13 11.49 -7.91
CA LEU A 64 3.53 12.84 -7.50
C LEU A 64 4.63 12.80 -6.42
N VAL A 65 4.78 11.66 -5.76
CA VAL A 65 5.79 11.41 -4.73
C VAL A 65 6.63 10.22 -5.13
N ASP A 66 7.93 10.48 -5.30
CA ASP A 66 8.93 9.45 -5.56
C ASP A 66 9.72 9.19 -4.28
N ILE A 67 9.61 7.98 -3.76
CA ILE A 67 10.45 7.50 -2.67
C ILE A 67 11.69 6.90 -3.33
N VAL A 68 12.84 7.55 -3.26
CA VAL A 68 14.03 7.06 -3.99
C VAL A 68 14.67 5.86 -3.30
N ASP A 69 14.64 5.84 -1.96
CA ASP A 69 15.22 4.77 -1.16
C ASP A 69 14.30 3.53 -1.11
N PRO A 70 14.76 2.36 -1.61
CA PRO A 70 13.97 1.14 -1.57
C PRO A 70 13.70 0.63 -0.14
N GLU A 71 14.58 0.89 0.82
CA GLU A 71 14.39 0.43 2.20
C GLU A 71 13.24 1.17 2.88
N ILE A 72 13.01 2.45 2.54
CA ILE A 72 11.83 3.19 3.00
C ILE A 72 10.55 2.51 2.49
N ARG A 73 10.49 2.13 1.21
CA ARG A 73 9.31 1.43 0.66
C ARG A 73 9.07 0.08 1.32
N LYS A 74 10.14 -0.68 1.57
CA LYS A 74 10.07 -1.98 2.24
C LYS A 74 9.55 -1.83 3.66
N ALA A 75 10.10 -0.88 4.41
CA ALA A 75 9.64 -0.57 5.76
C ALA A 75 8.18 -0.10 5.74
N MET A 76 7.74 0.67 4.72
CA MET A 76 6.35 1.15 4.61
C MET A 76 5.41 -0.02 4.47
N ALA A 77 5.71 -0.94 3.55
CA ALA A 77 4.91 -2.13 3.31
C ALA A 77 4.85 -3.01 4.56
N ALA A 78 5.98 -3.24 5.23
CA ALA A 78 6.04 -4.04 6.45
C ALA A 78 5.23 -3.42 7.60
N SER A 79 5.37 -2.11 7.85
CA SER A 79 4.61 -1.42 8.90
C SER A 79 3.11 -1.40 8.59
N ALA A 80 2.72 -1.09 7.35
CA ALA A 80 1.30 -1.08 6.96
C ALA A 80 0.68 -2.47 7.05
N HIS A 81 1.40 -3.52 6.63
CA HIS A 81 0.95 -4.91 6.74
C HIS A 81 0.80 -5.36 8.19
N SER A 82 1.74 -5.01 9.06
CA SER A 82 1.63 -5.30 10.49
C SER A 82 0.36 -4.69 11.11
N VAL A 83 0.01 -3.45 10.75
CA VAL A 83 -1.22 -2.80 11.22
C VAL A 83 -2.46 -3.43 10.59
N PHE A 84 -2.41 -3.75 9.30
CA PHE A 84 -3.49 -4.45 8.59
C PHE A 84 -3.86 -5.77 9.29
N VAL A 85 -2.86 -6.61 9.61
CA VAL A 85 -3.08 -7.87 10.33
C VAL A 85 -3.62 -7.61 11.73
N ALA A 86 -3.08 -6.63 12.46
CA ALA A 86 -3.54 -6.28 13.81
C ALA A 86 -5.00 -5.78 13.82
N MET A 87 -5.49 -5.19 12.73
CA MET A 87 -6.87 -4.76 12.54
C MET A 87 -7.80 -5.87 12.03
N GLY A 88 -7.33 -7.12 11.96
CA GLY A 88 -8.12 -8.27 11.51
C GLY A 88 -8.19 -8.42 9.99
N GLY A 89 -7.28 -7.77 9.25
CA GLY A 89 -7.15 -7.95 7.81
C GLY A 89 -6.74 -9.39 7.48
N VAL A 90 -7.52 -10.05 6.61
CA VAL A 90 -7.25 -11.41 6.14
C VAL A 90 -6.80 -11.37 4.69
N GLU A 91 -5.74 -12.09 4.39
CA GLU A 91 -5.28 -12.29 3.02
C GLU A 91 -5.81 -13.62 2.49
N ASP A 92 -6.58 -13.59 1.40
CA ASP A 92 -6.77 -14.79 0.58
C ASP A 92 -5.44 -15.10 -0.10
N VAL A 93 -4.56 -15.80 0.58
CA VAL A 93 -3.41 -16.43 -0.06
C VAL A 93 -3.98 -17.66 -0.77
N ALA A 94 -4.29 -17.52 -2.06
CA ALA A 94 -4.58 -18.69 -2.87
C ALA A 94 -3.37 -19.62 -2.78
N ALA A 95 -3.61 -20.84 -2.29
CA ALA A 95 -2.63 -21.91 -2.12
C ALA A 95 -2.05 -22.37 -3.47
#